data_AF-A0AAD6PSN2-F1
#
_entry.id   AF-A0AAD6PSN2-F1
#
_cell.length_a   1.000
_cell.length_b   1.000
_cell.length_c   1.000
_cell.angle_alpha   90.00
_cell.angle_beta   90.00
_cell.angle_gamma   90.00
#
_symmetry.space_group_name_H-M   'P 1'
#
loop_
_entity.id
_entity.type
_entity.pdbx_description
1 polymer ?
#
loop_
_entity_poly.entity_id
_entity_poly.type
_entity_poly.pdbx_seq_one_letter_code
_entity_poly.pdbx_strand_id
1 'polypeptide(L)'
;MDHGIDFFFGNRSHGVKFVEFVGKVAPVRSRNDKQLVSHDTRSNNYNYKYTFSVEISPICREDLICLPPRVAVGLGNPGPLVICTKVTNTS
;
A
#
# COMPACT_ATOMS: atom_id res chain seq x y z
N MET A 1 1.00 10.70 16.05
CA MET A 1 2.30 10.84 15.37
C MET A 1 2.03 10.57 13.90
N ASP A 2 2.24 11.57 13.04
CA ASP A 2 2.15 11.42 11.59
C ASP A 2 3.35 10.62 11.11
N HIS A 3 3.18 9.31 10.96
CA HIS A 3 4.18 8.45 10.37
C HIS A 3 3.88 8.28 8.89
N GLY A 4 4.61 8.99 8.03
CA GLY A 4 4.47 8.89 6.58
C GLY A 4 4.90 10.13 5.83
N ILE A 5 4.64 10.12 4.52
CA ILE A 5 4.85 11.25 3.61
C ILE A 5 3.72 11.28 2.58
N ASP A 6 3.31 12.48 2.19
CA ASP A 6 2.29 12.69 1.16
C ASP A 6 2.93 13.16 -0.14
N PHE A 7 2.46 12.60 -1.26
CA PHE A 7 2.84 13.01 -2.61
C PHE A 7 1.64 13.59 -3.36
N PHE A 8 1.83 14.75 -3.97
CA PHE A 8 0.80 15.43 -4.76
C PHE A 8 1.11 15.35 -6.25
N PHE A 9 0.10 14.97 -7.04
CA PHE A 9 0.22 14.83 -8.50
C PHE A 9 -0.83 15.69 -9.19
N GLY A 10 -0.43 16.45 -10.22
CA GLY A 10 -1.36 17.23 -11.03
C GLY A 10 -2.29 16.37 -11.90
N ASN A 11 -1.85 15.16 -12.26
CA ASN A 11 -2.62 14.20 -13.04
C ASN A 11 -2.84 12.89 -12.28
N ARG A 12 -4.08 12.39 -12.27
CA ARG A 12 -4.43 11.10 -11.64
C ARG A 12 -3.57 9.94 -12.14
N SER A 13 -3.28 9.90 -13.43
CA SER A 13 -2.47 8.83 -14.05
C SER A 13 -1.06 8.74 -13.46
N HIS A 14 -0.46 9.86 -13.06
CA HIS A 14 0.86 9.87 -12.42
C HIS A 14 0.80 9.29 -11.02
N GLY A 15 -0.24 9.63 -10.25
CA GLY A 15 -0.48 9.03 -8.93
C GLY A 15 -0.69 7.52 -9.02
N VAL A 16 -1.48 7.04 -9.97
CA VAL A 16 -1.67 5.60 -10.21
C VAL A 16 -0.34 4.90 -10.52
N LYS A 17 0.45 5.43 -11.45
CA LYS A 17 1.78 4.88 -11.78
C LYS A 17 2.72 4.84 -10.57
N PHE A 18 2.66 5.86 -9.71
CA PHE A 18 3.46 5.89 -8.49
C PHE A 18 3.06 4.79 -7.52
N VAL A 19 1.75 4.61 -7.27
CA VAL A 19 1.25 3.52 -6.41
C VAL A 19 1.63 2.15 -6.98
N GLU A 20 1.52 1.96 -8.30
CA GLU A 20 1.95 0.72 -8.97
C GLU A 20 3.46 0.47 -8.79
N PHE A 21 4.29 1.51 -8.90
CA PHE A 21 5.73 1.40 -8.66
C PHE A 21 6.03 0.97 -7.23
N VAL A 22 5.42 1.63 -6.23
CA VAL A 22 5.61 1.28 -4.82
C VAL A 22 5.21 -0.18 -4.57
N GLY A 23 4.09 -0.63 -5.14
CA GLY A 23 3.66 -2.02 -5.06
C GLY A 23 4.63 -3.01 -5.70
N LYS A 24 5.41 -2.62 -6.71
CA LYS A 24 6.44 -3.50 -7.29
C LYS A 24 7.67 -3.66 -6.40
N VAL A 25 8.02 -2.64 -5.61
CA VAL A 25 9.27 -2.63 -4.82
C VAL A 25 9.07 -3.01 -3.35
N ALA A 26 7.85 -2.92 -2.81
CA ALA A 26 7.55 -3.23 -1.42
C ALA A 26 6.17 -3.91 -1.27
N PRO A 27 5.98 -4.78 -0.25
CA PRO A 27 4.67 -5.28 0.12
C PRO A 27 3.83 -4.12 0.69
N VAL A 28 2.74 -3.80 0.00
CA VAL A 28 1.85 -2.70 0.38
C VAL A 28 0.39 -3.10 0.33
N ARG A 29 -0.41 -2.44 1.16
CA ARG A 29 -1.87 -2.41 1.05
C ARG A 29 -2.28 -1.03 0.55
N SER A 30 -2.94 -0.97 -0.59
CA SER A 30 -3.41 0.29 -1.18
C SER A 30 -4.93 0.41 -1.14
N ARG A 31 -5.44 1.61 -0.82
CA ARG A 31 -6.84 2.00 -0.94
C ARG A 31 -6.95 3.28 -1.76
N ASN A 32 -7.94 3.35 -2.63
CA ASN A 32 -8.24 4.52 -3.45
C ASN A 32 -9.61 5.12 -3.08
N ASP A 33 -9.65 6.43 -2.89
CA ASP A 33 -10.87 7.19 -2.67
C ASP A 33 -10.97 8.32 -3.70
N LYS A 34 -12.20 8.75 -3.99
CA LYS A 34 -12.47 9.93 -4.82
C LYS A 34 -13.51 10.81 -4.17
N GLN A 35 -13.27 12.11 -4.19
CA GLN A 35 -14.19 13.13 -3.68
C GLN A 35 -14.61 14.03 -4.84
N LEU A 36 -15.92 14.21 -5.03
CA LEU A 36 -16.43 15.20 -5.98
C LEU A 36 -16.15 16.59 -5.43
N VAL A 37 -15.40 17.40 -6.18
CA VAL A 37 -15.06 18.78 -5.81
C VAL A 37 -16.07 19.74 -6.45
N SER A 38 -16.34 19.56 -7.74
CA SER A 38 -17.30 20.38 -8.46
C SER A 38 -17.91 19.63 -9.65
N HIS A 39 -19.06 20.12 -10.12
CA HIS A 39 -19.75 19.61 -11.29
C HIS A 39 -20.27 20.80 -12.11
N ASP A 40 -19.90 20.86 -13.40
CA ASP A 40 -20.46 21.81 -14.36
C ASP A 40 -21.58 21.12 -15.14
N THR A 41 -22.83 21.48 -14.83
CA THR A 41 -24.04 20.92 -15.44
C THR A 41 -24.20 21.28 -16.92
N ARG A 42 -23.56 22.36 -17.40
CA ARG A 42 -23.68 22.79 -18.81
C ARG A 42 -22.79 21.98 -19.73
N SER A 43 -21.62 21.57 -19.24
CA SER A 43 -20.67 20.74 -19.98
C SER A 43 -20.65 19.27 -19.51
N ASN A 44 -21.51 18.91 -18.55
CA ASN A 44 -21.55 17.59 -17.91
C ASN A 44 -20.18 17.12 -17.40
N ASN A 45 -19.36 18.05 -16.88
CA ASN A 45 -18.00 17.78 -16.42
C ASN A 45 -17.96 17.66 -14.89
N TYR A 46 -17.35 16.58 -14.40
CA TYR A 46 -17.19 16.32 -12.98
C TYR A 46 -15.72 16.43 -12.60
N ASN A 47 -15.40 17.34 -11.67
CA ASN A 47 -14.07 17.49 -11.13
C ASN A 47 -13.93 16.69 -9.84
N TYR A 48 -13.02 15.71 -9.85
CA TYR A 48 -12.77 14.84 -8.71
C TYR A 48 -11.36 15.04 -8.16
N LYS A 49 -11.25 15.10 -6.83
CA LYS A 49 -9.98 14.92 -6.12
C LYS A 49 -9.82 13.43 -5.83
N TYR A 50 -8.69 12.87 -6.23
CA TYR A 50 -8.35 11.47 -5.99
C TYR A 50 -7.32 11.38 -4.86
N THR A 51 -7.54 10.44 -3.95
CA THR A 51 -6.62 10.15 -2.85
C THR A 51 -6.26 8.68 -2.90
N PHE A 52 -4.97 8.39 -2.75
CA PHE A 52 -4.46 7.03 -2.65
C PHE A 52 -3.79 6.88 -1.29
N SER A 53 -4.31 5.99 -0.46
CA SER A 53 -3.69 5.60 0.80
C SER A 53 -2.87 4.34 0.55
N VAL A 54 -1.56 4.40 0.83
CA VAL A 54 -0.64 3.29 0.65
C VAL A 54 0.03 3.01 1.98
N GLU A 55 -0.20 1.82 2.50
CA GLU A 55 0.38 1.34 3.76
C GLU A 55 1.42 0.28 3.46
N ILE A 56 2.66 0.51 3.89
CA ILE A 56 3.77 -0.43 3.74
C ILE A 56 3.73 -1.44 4.91
N SER A 57 4.09 -2.69 4.64
CA SER A 57 4.25 -3.70 5.70
C SER A 57 5.14 -3.16 6.84
N PRO A 58 4.74 -3.31 8.11
CA PRO A 58 5.53 -2.83 9.25
C PRO A 58 6.75 -3.72 9.55
N ILE A 59 6.91 -4.85 8.85
CA ILE A 59 8.03 -5.79 9.04
C ILE A 59 9.26 -5.30 8.27
N CYS A 60 10.38 -5.20 8.98
CA CYS A 60 11.69 -4.87 8.45
C CYS A 60 12.57 -6.10 8.27
N ARG A 61 13.66 -5.92 7.51
CA ARG A 61 14.73 -6.91 7.43
C ARG A 61 15.36 -7.07 8.82
N GLU A 62 15.66 -8.31 9.18
CA GLU A 62 16.28 -8.73 10.45
C GLU A 62 15.36 -8.67 11.68
N ASP A 63 14.07 -8.39 11.49
CA ASP A 63 13.08 -8.50 12.57
C ASP A 63 12.89 -9.96 12.99
N LEU A 64 12.90 -10.19 14.31
CA LEU A 64 12.45 -11.44 14.93
C LEU A 64 10.92 -11.41 15.06
N ILE A 65 10.25 -12.35 14.41
CA ILE A 65 8.79 -12.40 14.30
C ILE A 65 8.27 -13.67 14.97
N CYS A 66 7.22 -13.52 15.76
CA CYS A 66 6.43 -14.63 16.27
C CYS A 66 5.20 -14.86 15.38
N LEU A 67 5.19 -15.96 14.63
CA LEU A 67 4.10 -16.33 13.74
C LEU A 67 2.90 -16.88 14.53
N PRO A 68 1.66 -16.47 14.20
CA PRO A 68 0.48 -17.14 14.72
C PRO A 68 0.48 -18.63 14.34
N PRO A 69 0.02 -19.55 15.22
CA PRO A 69 0.10 -21.00 14.98
C PRO A 69 -0.49 -21.45 13.64
N ARG A 70 -1.64 -20.86 13.24
CA ARG A 70 -2.29 -21.17 11.96
C ARG A 70 -1.44 -20.78 10.75
N VAL A 71 -0.70 -19.67 10.84
CA VAL A 71 0.18 -19.19 9.77
C VAL A 71 1.42 -20.07 9.68
N ALA A 72 2.04 -20.41 10.82
CA ALA A 72 3.20 -21.31 10.85
C ALA A 72 2.88 -22.66 10.21
N VAL A 73 1.75 -23.29 10.56
CA VAL A 73 1.29 -24.56 9.95
C VAL A 73 1.09 -24.41 8.44
N GLY A 74 0.45 -23.31 7.99
CA GLY A 74 0.24 -23.05 6.57
C GLY A 74 1.51 -22.83 5.75
N LEU A 75 2.62 -22.45 6.40
CA LEU A 75 3.94 -22.22 5.78
C LEU A 75 4.88 -23.44 5.88
N GLY A 76 4.37 -24.64 6.15
CA GLY A 76 5.20 -25.85 6.29
C GLY A 76 5.78 -26.08 7.69
N ASN A 77 5.22 -25.41 8.69
CA ASN A 77 5.56 -25.54 10.11
C ASN A 77 7.05 -25.31 10.45
N PRO A 78 7.64 -24.14 10.10
CA PRO A 78 9.03 -23.82 10.41
C PRO A 78 9.31 -23.58 11.91
N GLY A 79 8.27 -23.65 12.76
CA GLY A 79 8.30 -23.18 14.15
C GLY A 79 7.68 -21.79 14.31
N PRO A 80 7.44 -21.35 15.56
CA PRO A 80 6.74 -20.10 15.84
C PRO A 80 7.63 -18.85 15.71
N LEU A 81 8.96 -18.97 15.83
CA LEU A 81 9.89 -17.84 15.78
C LEU A 81 10.69 -17.89 14.49
N VAL A 82 10.65 -16.79 13.72
CA VAL A 82 11.35 -16.65 12.44
C VAL A 82 12.04 -15.30 12.34
N ILE A 83 13.04 -15.19 11.46
CA ILE A 83 13.71 -13.91 11.16
C ILE A 83 13.35 -13.49 9.74
N CYS A 84 12.99 -12.21 9.54
CA CYS A 84 12.80 -11.67 8.20
C CYS A 84 14.16 -11.50 7.49
N THR A 85 14.47 -12.34 6.51
CA THR A 85 15.73 -12.22 5.76
C THR A 85 15.65 -11.22 4.61
N LYS A 86 14.44 -10.97 4.09
CA LYS A 86 14.20 -10.10 2.93
C LYS A 86 12.77 -9.57 2.93
N VAL A 87 12.62 -8.28 2.62
CA VAL A 87 11.33 -7.64 2.36
C VAL A 87 11.24 -7.31 0.87
N THR A 88 10.43 -8.05 0.15
CA THR A 88 10.11 -7.78 -1.27
C THR A 88 8.66 -8.14 -1.54
N ASN A 89 8.07 -7.55 -2.57
CA ASN A 89 6.78 -8.02 -3.05
C ASN A 89 6.91 -9.47 -3.54
N THR A 90 6.05 -10.35 -3.02
CA THR A 90 5.84 -11.72 -3.49
C THR A 90 4.73 -11.69 -4.55
N SER A 91 5.05 -11.20 -5.74
CA SER A 91 4.24 -11.43 -6.94
C SER A 91 4.81 -12.60 -7.73
#